data_AF-A0AAV0BHH0-F1
#
_entry.id   AF-A0AAV0BHH0-F1
#
_cell.length_a   1.000
_cell.length_b   1.000
_cell.length_c   1.000
_cell.angle_alpha   90.00
_cell.angle_beta   90.00
_cell.angle_gamma   90.00
#
_symmetry.space_group_name_H-M   'P 1'
#
loop_
_entity.id
_entity.type
_entity.pdbx_description
1 polymer ?
#
loop_
_entity_poly.entity_id
_entity_poly.type
_entity_poly.pdbx_seq_one_letter_code
_entity_poly.pdbx_strand_id
1 'polypeptide(L)' 'GTIVDKVIGDPFLYISLFQSQASLNGTSLPIRYLDLKDETNHAVDDPQNIANSVCSASQRATKSVRIAKPTYYANLI' A
#
# COMPACT_ATOMS: atom_id res chain seq x y z
N GLY A 1 5.90 -1.49 7.38
CA GLY A 1 5.01 -0.36 7.07
C GLY A 1 5.82 0.89 6.86
N THR A 2 6.74 0.89 5.89
CA THR A 2 7.53 2.07 5.52
C THR A 2 6.81 2.76 4.37
N ILE A 3 6.61 4.08 4.46
CA ILE A 3 5.93 4.88 3.45
C ILE A 3 6.91 5.92 2.92
N VAL A 4 6.94 6.10 1.60
CA VAL A 4 7.76 7.09 0.91
C VAL A 4 6.88 7.82 -0.10
N ASP A 5 6.66 9.09 0.14
CA ASP A 5 5.76 10.00 -0.58
C ASP A 5 6.51 11.20 -1.18
N LYS A 6 7.52 11.74 -0.49
CA LYS A 6 8.16 13.01 -0.84
C LYS A 6 9.30 12.95 -1.86
N VAL A 7 9.95 11.80 -2.05
CA VAL A 7 11.24 11.73 -2.76
C VAL A 7 11.13 11.11 -4.16
N ILE A 8 10.14 10.25 -4.42
CA ILE A 8 10.04 9.43 -5.64
C ILE A 8 8.62 9.52 -6.26
N GLY A 9 7.94 10.65 -6.04
CA GLY A 9 6.59 10.92 -6.55
C GLY A 9 6.57 11.66 -7.89
N ASP A 10 5.39 11.74 -8.50
CA ASP A 10 5.12 12.66 -9.62
C ASP A 10 4.55 13.97 -9.05
N PRO A 11 4.89 15.14 -9.60
CA PRO A 11 4.39 16.43 -9.10
C PRO A 11 2.90 16.67 -9.37
N PHE A 12 2.27 15.97 -10.32
CA PHE A 12 0.85 16.12 -10.67
C PHE A 12 -0.03 15.01 -10.09
N LEU A 13 0.53 13.81 -9.95
CA LEU A 13 -0.18 12.64 -9.45
C LEU A 13 0.26 12.30 -8.04
N TYR A 14 -0.71 12.06 -7.16
CA TYR A 14 -0.40 11.58 -5.82
C TYR A 14 -0.01 10.10 -5.89
N ILE A 15 1.30 9.87 -5.74
CA ILE A 15 1.92 8.55 -5.79
C ILE A 15 2.66 8.31 -4.48
N SER A 16 2.34 7.19 -3.85
CA SER A 16 2.99 6.76 -2.62
C SER A 16 3.62 5.38 -2.83
N LEU A 17 4.88 5.23 -2.41
CA LEU A 17 5.55 3.94 -2.32
C LEU A 17 5.38 3.38 -0.90
N PHE A 18 4.94 2.14 -0.80
CA PHE A 18 4.64 1.51 0.46
C PHE A 18 5.23 0.11 0.56
N GLN A 19 5.84 -0.17 1.72
CA GLN A 19 6.35 -1.47 2.11
C GLN A 19 5.66 -1.95 3.41
N SER A 20 4.58 -2.70 3.26
CA SER A 20 3.85 -3.38 4.35
C SER A 20 4.59 -4.58 4.91
N GLN A 21 4.94 -5.51 4.02
CA GLN A 21 5.47 -6.81 4.40
C GLN A 21 6.97 -6.78 4.71
N ALA A 22 7.40 -7.62 5.65
CA ALA A 22 8.81 -7.93 5.80
C ALA A 22 9.24 -8.96 4.73
N SER A 23 10.38 -8.72 4.07
CA SER A 23 10.95 -9.72 3.17
C SER A 23 11.44 -10.92 3.96
N LEU A 24 11.00 -12.12 3.57
CA LEU A 24 11.50 -13.37 4.14
C LEU A 24 12.84 -13.77 3.51
N ASN A 25 13.05 -13.46 2.23
CA ASN A 25 14.30 -13.70 1.53
C ASN A 25 14.52 -12.66 0.43
N GLY A 26 15.75 -12.16 0.31
CA GLY A 26 16.14 -11.13 -0.66
C GLY A 26 15.61 -9.71 -0.34
N THR A 27 15.77 -8.81 -1.31
CA THR A 27 15.39 -7.39 -1.18
C THR A 27 13.88 -7.22 -1.28
N SER A 28 13.31 -6.40 -0.39
CA SER A 28 11.90 -6.02 -0.43
C SER A 28 11.57 -5.17 -1.64
N LEU A 29 10.60 -5.63 -2.44
CA LEU A 29 10.00 -4.83 -3.49
C LEU A 29 8.86 -3.98 -2.92
N PRO A 30 9.00 -2.64 -2.88
CA PRO A 30 7.90 -1.75 -2.48
C PRO A 30 6.80 -1.72 -3.55
N ILE A 31 5.58 -1.46 -3.12
CA ILE A 31 4.44 -1.24 -4.02
C ILE A 31 4.21 0.24 -4.22
N ARG A 32 3.90 0.60 -5.46
CA ARG A 32 3.45 1.93 -5.84
C ARG A 32 1.93 1.99 -5.84
N TYR A 33 1.37 2.81 -4.96
CA TYR A 33 -0.03 3.21 -5.00
C TYR A 33 -0.16 4.54 -5.74
N LEU A 34 -1.20 4.66 -6.55
CA LEU A 34 -1.55 5.85 -7.29
C LEU A 34 -3.01 6.14 -6.96
N ASP A 35 -3.27 7.28 -6.34
CA ASP A 35 -4.64 7.72 -6.10
C ASP A 35 -5.14 8.47 -7.32
N LEU A 36 -6.14 7.89 -7.98
CA LEU A 36 -6.73 8.43 -9.21
C LEU A 36 -7.82 9.46 -8.93
N LYS A 37 -8.55 9.26 -7.84
CA LYS A 37 -9.71 10.07 -7.47
C LYS A 37 -9.89 10.05 -5.96
N ASP A 38 -9.94 11.21 -5.35
CA ASP A 38 -10.40 11.38 -3.97
C ASP A 38 -11.61 12.31 -3.96
N GLU A 39 -12.72 11.84 -3.38
CA GLU A 39 -13.96 12.60 -3.16
C GLU A 39 -14.16 12.91 -1.66
N THR A 40 -13.36 12.30 -0.79
CA THR A 40 -13.57 12.32 0.66
C THR A 40 -12.74 13.41 1.35
N ASN A 41 -11.91 14.14 0.58
CA ASN A 41 -10.98 15.16 1.07
C ASN A 41 -10.15 14.66 2.26
N HIS A 42 -9.59 13.46 2.13
CA HIS A 42 -8.81 12.87 3.21
C HIS A 42 -7.47 13.60 3.39
N ALA A 43 -6.95 13.60 4.62
CA ALA A 43 -5.59 14.04 4.84
C ALA A 43 -4.63 13.07 4.14
N VAL A 44 -3.47 13.57 3.71
CA VAL A 44 -2.45 12.79 2.97
C VAL A 44 -2.06 11.48 3.67
N ASP A 45 -2.09 11.48 5.01
CA ASP A 45 -1.72 10.33 5.85
C ASP A 45 -2.83 9.28 5.99
N ASP A 46 -4.10 9.65 5.80
CA ASP A 46 -5.25 8.75 5.97
C ASP A 46 -5.26 7.58 4.97
N PRO A 47 -5.14 7.78 3.64
CA PRO A 47 -5.12 6.68 2.69
C PRO A 47 -3.92 5.76 2.92
N GLN A 48 -2.79 6.31 3.38
CA GLN A 48 -1.59 5.54 3.71
C GLN A 48 -1.83 4.60 4.91
N ASN A 49 -2.50 5.11 5.96
CA ASN A 49 -2.86 4.35 7.14
C ASN A 49 -3.90 3.26 6.82
N ILE A 50 -4.91 3.59 6.02
CA ILE A 50 -5.92 2.63 5.55
C ILE A 50 -5.24 1.52 4.75
N ALA A 51 -4.39 1.85 3.78
CA ALA A 51 -3.67 0.86 2.98
C ALA A 51 -2.83 -0.09 3.84
N ASN A 52 -2.11 0.43 4.84
CA ASN A 52 -1.34 -0.39 5.79
C ASN A 52 -2.23 -1.31 6.64
N SER A 53 -3.38 -0.81 7.11
CA SER A 53 -4.34 -1.60 7.89
C SER A 53 -4.92 -2.76 7.07
N VAL A 54 -5.29 -2.50 5.81
CA VAL A 54 -5.87 -3.49 4.89
C VAL A 54 -4.84 -4.55 4.49
N CYS A 55 -3.57 -4.17 4.35
CA CYS A 55 -2.46 -5.12 4.10
C CYS A 55 -2.24 -6.10 5.26
N SER A 56 -2.52 -5.66 6.48
CA SER A 56 -2.30 -6.44 7.70
C SER A 56 -3.51 -7.33 8.04
N ALA A 57 -4.68 -7.04 7.49
CA ALA A 57 -5.94 -7.77 7.71
C ALA A 57 -6.08 -9.08 6.87
N SER A 58 -4.99 -9.84 6.69
CA SER A 58 -5.05 -11.08 5.90
C SER A 58 -5.61 -12.26 6.70
N GLN A 59 -6.67 -12.88 6.18
CA GLN A 59 -7.27 -14.07 6.82
C GLN A 59 -6.54 -15.38 6.52
N ARG A 60 -5.74 -15.43 5.44
CA ARG A 60 -5.01 -16.67 5.04
C ARG A 60 -3.59 -16.74 5.61
N ALA A 61 -3.03 -15.63 6.04
CA ALA A 61 -1.67 -15.56 6.54
C ALA A 61 -1.62 -14.59 7.72
N THR A 62 -0.93 -14.98 8.80
CA THR A 62 -0.68 -14.14 9.99
C THR A 62 0.42 -13.09 9.77
N LYS A 63 0.72 -12.78 8.51
CA LYS A 63 1.76 -11.85 8.10
C LYS A 63 1.15 -10.76 7.23
N SER A 64 1.67 -9.55 7.36
CA SER A 64 1.31 -8.45 6.46
C SER A 64 1.72 -8.82 5.03
N VAL A 65 0.81 -8.62 4.09
CA VAL A 65 0.99 -8.97 2.67
C VAL A 65 1.48 -7.74 1.91
N ARG A 66 2.20 -7.92 0.80
CA ARG A 66 2.62 -6.81 -0.07
C ARG A 66 1.43 -5.97 -0.50
N ILE A 67 0.51 -6.56 -1.28
CA ILE A 67 -0.61 -5.86 -1.91
C ILE A 67 -1.83 -5.81 -0.98
N ALA A 68 -2.67 -4.78 -1.17
CA ALA A 68 -3.94 -4.66 -0.45
C ALA A 68 -4.79 -5.93 -0.61
N LYS A 69 -5.46 -6.33 0.48
CA LYS A 69 -6.18 -7.59 0.53
C LYS A 69 -7.31 -7.73 -0.50
N PRO A 70 -8.11 -6.69 -0.80
CA PRO A 70 -9.10 -6.74 -1.88
C PRO A 70 -8.47 -7.05 -3.24
N THR A 71 -7.36 -6.39 -3.59
CA THR A 71 -6.64 -6.62 -4.84
C THR A 71 -6.05 -8.04 -4.89
N TYR A 72 -5.52 -8.53 -3.77
CA TYR A 72 -5.04 -9.91 -3.67
C TYR A 72 -6.15 -10.93 -3.92
N TYR A 73 -7.35 -10.69 -3.40
CA TYR A 73 -8.49 -11.56 -3.63
C TYR A 73 -9.01 -11.49 -5.07
N ALA A 74 -9.07 -10.28 -5.65
CA ALA A 74 -9.44 -10.12 -7.05
C ALA A 74 -8.51 -10.87 -8.01
N ASN A 75 -7.22 -10.99 -7.68
CA ASN A 75 -6.27 -11.75 -8.48
C ASN A 75 -6.37 -13.29 -8.29
N LEU A 76 -7.04 -13.76 -7.25
CA LEU A 76 -7.21 -15.20 -6.98
C LEU A 76 -8.49 -15.78 -7.58
N ILE A 77 -9.42 -14.93 -7.98
CA ILE A 77 -10.67 -15.28 -8.65
C ILE A 77 -10.39 -15.29 -10.15
#